data_AF-A0AA46YJG3-F1
#
_entry.id   AF-A0AA46YJG3-F1
#
_cell.length_a   1.000
_cell.length_b   1.000
_cell.length_c   1.000
_cell.angle_alpha   90.00
_cell.angle_beta   90.00
_cell.angle_gamma   90.00
#
_symmetry.space_group_name_H-M   'P 1'
#
loop_
_entity.id
_entity.type
_entity.pdbx_description
1 polymer ?
#
loop_
_entity_poly.entity_id
_entity_poly.type
_entity_poly.pdbx_seq_one_letter_code
_entity_poly.pdbx_strand_id
1 'polypeptide(L)'
;MTDTRPSFLAKNHPIRAVLEEAARGNRPTKAQLNQLAAYDAVLPTDDGIGRFAFAVDRAAARVVGVAQTGAFKDARDEAENAWARIAERMGDSARAVDGNSLPDTSDESLDAIASRIYRNG
;
A
#
# COMPACT_ATOMS: atom_id res chain seq x y z
N MET A 1 15.34 23.55 13.66
CA MET A 1 15.17 22.10 13.85
C MET A 1 14.03 21.67 12.95
N THR A 2 14.33 21.22 11.72
CA THR A 2 13.30 20.72 10.80
C THR A 2 12.94 19.31 11.23
N ASP A 3 11.76 19.20 11.83
CA ASP A 3 11.07 17.97 12.20
C ASP A 3 10.94 17.10 10.94
N THR A 4 11.94 16.25 10.71
CA THR A 4 11.93 15.28 9.62
C THR A 4 11.03 14.16 10.13
N ARG A 5 9.71 14.40 10.10
CA ARG A 5 8.75 13.35 10.40
C ARG A 5 9.10 12.21 9.46
N PRO A 6 9.51 11.05 9.99
CA PRO A 6 9.93 9.96 9.14
C PRO A 6 8.77 9.60 8.21
N SER A 7 9.11 9.33 6.95
CA SER A 7 8.26 8.95 5.83
C SER A 7 7.57 7.59 6.07
N PHE A 8 6.88 7.47 7.20
CA PHE A 8 6.17 6.28 7.62
C PHE A 8 4.72 6.34 7.17
N LEU A 9 4.27 5.23 6.62
CA LEU A 9 2.86 4.96 6.41
C LEU A 9 2.30 4.30 7.66
N ALA A 10 1.01 4.52 7.93
CA ALA A 10 0.30 3.79 8.97
C ALA A 10 0.46 2.27 8.79
N LYS A 11 0.41 1.50 9.89
CA LYS A 11 0.63 0.04 9.86
C LYS A 11 -0.30 -0.68 8.88
N ASN A 12 -1.54 -0.22 8.79
CA ASN A 12 -2.58 -0.79 7.93
C ASN A 12 -2.73 -0.02 6.62
N HIS A 13 -1.77 0.83 6.25
CA HIS A 13 -1.90 1.66 5.07
C HIS A 13 -2.00 0.79 3.80
N PRO A 14 -2.93 1.08 2.87
CA PRO A 14 -3.19 0.21 1.72
C PRO A 14 -1.96 0.00 0.83
N ILE A 15 -1.13 1.03 0.62
CA ILE A 15 0.13 0.90 -0.14
C ILE A 15 1.14 -0.03 0.54
N ARG A 16 1.20 -0.03 1.87
CA ARG A 16 2.05 -0.94 2.62
C ARG A 16 1.59 -2.38 2.44
N ALA A 17 0.29 -2.64 2.58
CA ALA A 17 -0.30 -3.96 2.37
C ALA A 17 -0.01 -4.51 0.95
N VAL A 18 -0.14 -3.66 -0.07
CA VAL A 18 0.17 -4.05 -1.47
C VAL A 18 1.63 -4.44 -1.64
N LEU A 19 2.57 -3.67 -1.07
CA LEU A 19 4.01 -3.95 -1.22
C LEU A 19 4.49 -5.11 -0.34
N GLU A 20 3.85 -5.34 0.81
CA GLU A 20 4.10 -6.54 1.63
C GLU A 20 3.65 -7.82 0.91
N GLU A 21 2.53 -7.79 0.19
CA GLU A 21 2.10 -8.89 -0.68
C GLU A 21 3.06 -9.09 -1.86
N ALA A 22 3.58 -8.01 -2.45
CA ALA A 22 4.63 -8.08 -3.46
C ALA A 22 5.90 -8.77 -2.93
N ALA A 23 6.29 -8.50 -1.68
CA ALA A 23 7.44 -9.15 -1.04
C ALA A 23 7.25 -10.66 -0.80
N ARG A 24 6.00 -11.13 -0.81
CA ARG A 24 5.65 -12.56 -0.80
C ARG A 24 5.65 -13.18 -2.19
N GLY A 25 5.93 -12.40 -3.24
CA GLY A 25 5.92 -12.82 -4.63
C GLY A 25 4.59 -12.60 -5.36
N ASN A 26 3.61 -11.97 -4.72
CA ASN A 26 2.29 -11.74 -5.31
C ASN A 26 2.26 -10.39 -6.03
N ARG A 27 2.10 -10.38 -7.36
CA ARG A 27 1.87 -9.12 -8.08
C ARG A 27 0.51 -8.51 -7.70
N PRO A 28 0.44 -7.18 -7.50
CA PRO A 28 -0.83 -6.53 -7.28
C PRO A 28 -1.74 -6.70 -8.48
N THR A 29 -3.00 -6.97 -8.19
CA THR A 29 -4.07 -6.98 -9.18
C THR A 29 -4.50 -5.56 -9.51
N LYS A 30 -5.11 -5.37 -10.69
CA LYS A 30 -5.75 -4.10 -11.06
C LYS A 30 -6.80 -3.66 -10.03
N ALA A 31 -7.51 -4.61 -9.40
CA ALA A 31 -8.48 -4.32 -8.35
C ALA A 31 -7.82 -3.69 -7.11
N GLN A 32 -6.71 -4.25 -6.64
CA GLN A 32 -5.95 -3.70 -5.50
C GLN A 32 -5.38 -2.31 -5.81
N LEU A 33 -4.91 -2.08 -7.04
CA LEU A 33 -4.41 -0.77 -7.45
C LEU A 33 -5.55 0.26 -7.57
N ASN A 34 -6.71 -0.14 -8.11
CA ASN A 34 -7.89 0.71 -8.19
C ASN A 34 -8.46 1.05 -6.81
N GLN A 35 -8.32 0.15 -5.83
CA GLN A 35 -8.75 0.39 -4.46
C GLN A 35 -8.01 1.56 -3.81
N LEU A 36 -6.80 1.90 -4.26
CA LEU A 36 -6.11 3.11 -3.79
C LEU A 36 -6.92 4.38 -4.09
N ALA A 37 -7.56 4.46 -5.26
CA ALA A 37 -8.39 5.60 -5.62
C ALA A 37 -9.69 5.70 -4.79
N ALA A 38 -10.14 4.60 -4.16
CA ALA A 38 -11.31 4.64 -3.28
C ALA A 38 -11.06 5.49 -2.02
N TYR A 39 -9.80 5.60 -1.58
CA TYR A 39 -9.41 6.44 -0.44
C TYR A 39 -9.34 7.93 -0.81
N ASP A 40 -9.30 8.28 -2.10
CA ASP A 40 -9.24 9.68 -2.53
C ASP A 40 -10.51 10.45 -2.12
N ALA A 41 -11.64 9.75 -1.97
CA ALA A 41 -12.91 10.34 -1.53
C ALA A 41 -12.88 10.89 -0.10
N VAL A 42 -11.98 10.40 0.75
CA VAL A 42 -11.84 10.82 2.16
C VAL A 42 -10.63 11.74 2.39
N LEU A 43 -9.90 12.06 1.32
CA LEU A 43 -8.69 12.87 1.37
C LEU A 43 -8.92 14.27 0.79
N PRO A 44 -8.12 15.27 1.20
CA PRO A 44 -8.07 16.54 0.49
C PRO A 44 -7.80 16.34 -1.00
N THR A 45 -8.38 17.20 -1.86
CA THR A 45 -8.34 17.06 -3.33
C THR A 45 -6.93 16.90 -3.91
N ASP A 46 -5.91 17.46 -3.26
CA ASP A 46 -4.50 17.38 -3.69
C ASP A 46 -3.68 16.28 -3.01
N ASP A 47 -4.28 15.54 -2.08
CA ASP A 47 -3.65 14.51 -1.26
C ASP A 47 -4.10 13.08 -1.63
N GLY A 48 -4.89 12.92 -2.70
CA GLY A 48 -5.33 11.60 -3.16
C GLY A 48 -4.16 10.61 -3.32
N ILE A 49 -4.31 9.41 -2.75
CA ILE A 49 -3.32 8.33 -2.84
C ILE A 49 -3.46 7.54 -4.14
N GLY A 50 -4.61 7.60 -4.84
CA GLY A 50 -4.86 6.94 -6.12
C GLY A 50 -3.87 7.36 -7.20
N ARG A 51 -3.34 8.59 -7.14
CA ARG A 51 -2.29 9.08 -8.04
C ARG A 51 -0.98 8.27 -7.97
N PHE A 52 -0.76 7.55 -6.87
CA PHE A 52 0.42 6.71 -6.68
C PHE A 52 0.26 5.30 -7.22
N ALA A 53 -0.91 4.90 -7.73
CA ALA A 53 -1.16 3.52 -8.20
C ALA A 53 -0.11 3.03 -9.21
N PHE A 54 0.31 3.89 -10.15
CA PHE A 54 1.38 3.55 -11.11
C PHE A 54 2.75 3.38 -10.44
N ALA A 55 3.08 4.23 -9.45
CA ALA A 55 4.33 4.12 -8.71
C ALA A 55 4.36 2.85 -7.84
N VAL A 56 3.21 2.48 -7.26
CA VAL A 56 3.01 1.26 -6.47
C VAL A 56 3.15 0.03 -7.36
N ASP A 57 2.52 -0.01 -8.54
CA ASP A 57 2.64 -1.12 -9.48
C ASP A 57 4.10 -1.35 -9.92
N ARG A 58 4.81 -0.28 -10.30
CA ARG A 58 6.22 -0.36 -10.69
C ARG A 58 7.12 -0.79 -9.54
N ALA A 59 6.84 -0.34 -8.32
CA ALA A 59 7.55 -0.78 -7.13
C ALA A 59 7.30 -2.27 -6.85
N ALA A 60 6.03 -2.68 -6.85
CA ALA A 60 5.65 -4.07 -6.61
C ALA A 60 6.26 -5.02 -7.64
N ALA A 61 6.34 -4.62 -8.92
CA ALA A 61 7.01 -5.42 -9.94
C ALA A 61 8.50 -5.66 -9.64
N ARG A 62 9.20 -4.67 -9.06
CA ARG A 62 10.60 -4.82 -8.62
C ARG A 62 10.71 -5.72 -7.40
N VAL A 63 9.86 -5.48 -6.39
CA VAL A 63 9.81 -6.28 -5.17
C VAL A 63 9.55 -7.76 -5.49
N VAL A 64 8.58 -8.06 -6.37
CA VAL A 64 8.31 -9.44 -6.81
C VAL A 64 9.53 -10.04 -7.52
N GLY A 65 10.24 -9.26 -8.33
CA GLY A 65 11.48 -9.71 -8.96
C GLY A 65 12.55 -10.13 -7.95
N VAL A 66 12.66 -9.42 -6.83
CA VAL A 66 13.54 -9.81 -5.71
C VAL A 66 12.99 -11.04 -4.98
N ALA A 67 11.68 -11.10 -4.70
CA ALA A 67 11.06 -12.24 -4.03
C ALA A 67 11.24 -13.55 -4.81
N GLN A 68 11.22 -13.49 -6.14
CA GLN A 68 11.41 -14.64 -7.03
C GLN A 68 12.82 -15.26 -6.97
N THR A 69 13.82 -14.56 -6.41
CA THR A 69 15.16 -15.14 -6.19
C THR A 69 15.25 -15.98 -4.92
N GLY A 70 14.18 -16.05 -4.12
CA GLY A 70 14.16 -16.70 -2.80
C GLY A 70 14.71 -15.81 -1.68
N ALA A 71 15.11 -14.58 -1.98
CA ALA A 71 15.62 -13.61 -1.01
C ALA A 71 14.49 -12.84 -0.31
N PHE A 72 13.68 -13.53 0.51
CA PHE A 72 12.51 -12.93 1.16
C PHE A 72 12.83 -11.71 2.05
N LYS A 73 13.97 -11.72 2.74
CA LYS A 73 14.42 -10.58 3.54
C LYS A 73 14.68 -9.37 2.64
N ASP A 74 15.41 -9.56 1.55
CA ASP A 74 15.74 -8.48 0.62
C ASP A 74 14.49 -7.95 -0.10
N ALA A 75 13.52 -8.81 -0.39
CA ALA A 75 12.23 -8.40 -0.93
C ALA A 75 11.43 -7.53 0.06
N ARG A 76 11.46 -7.86 1.36
CA ARG A 76 10.86 -7.01 2.40
C ARG A 76 11.58 -5.68 2.54
N ASP A 77 12.90 -5.68 2.55
CA ASP A 77 13.69 -4.44 2.61
C ASP A 77 13.42 -3.56 1.37
N GLU A 78 13.27 -4.14 0.18
CA GLU A 78 12.90 -3.41 -1.04
C GLU A 78 11.46 -2.87 -0.97
N ALA A 79 10.52 -3.63 -0.40
CA ALA A 79 9.16 -3.16 -0.17
C ALA A 79 9.14 -1.97 0.81
N GLU A 80 9.91 -2.04 1.90
CA GLU A 80 10.11 -0.98 2.88
C GLU A 80 10.65 0.29 2.24
N ASN A 81 11.72 0.15 1.46
CA ASN A 81 12.32 1.25 0.71
C ASN A 81 11.34 1.84 -0.31
N ALA A 82 10.54 1.00 -0.97
CA ALA A 82 9.57 1.44 -1.95
C ALA A 82 8.45 2.28 -1.32
N TRP A 83 7.85 1.82 -0.22
CA TRP A 83 6.78 2.59 0.41
C TRP A 83 7.29 3.87 1.07
N ALA A 84 8.51 3.89 1.62
CA ALA A 84 9.11 5.09 2.18
C ALA A 84 9.29 6.18 1.13
N ARG A 85 9.82 5.82 -0.06
CA ARG A 85 9.95 6.74 -1.21
C ARG A 85 8.62 7.25 -1.73
N ILE A 86 7.57 6.44 -1.66
CA ILE A 86 6.22 6.86 -2.05
C ILE A 86 5.65 7.81 -0.99
N ALA A 87 5.85 7.51 0.30
CA ALA A 87 5.39 8.34 1.42
C ALA A 87 6.03 9.73 1.45
N GLU A 88 7.29 9.87 0.99
CA GLU A 88 7.95 11.18 0.84
C GLU A 88 7.17 12.15 -0.06
N ARG A 89 6.38 11.62 -1.00
CA ARG A 89 5.59 12.42 -1.96
C ARG A 89 4.15 12.66 -1.51
N MET A 90 3.77 12.12 -0.36
CA MET A 90 2.43 12.23 0.21
C MET A 90 2.33 13.40 1.19
N GLY A 91 1.15 14.03 1.26
CA GLY A 91 0.77 14.88 2.39
C GLY A 91 0.50 14.04 3.65
N ASP A 92 0.43 14.70 4.81
CA ASP A 92 0.24 14.01 6.09
C ASP A 92 -1.09 13.24 6.13
N SER A 93 -2.18 13.82 5.59
CA SER A 93 -3.49 13.16 5.50
C SER A 93 -3.43 11.86 4.70
N ALA A 94 -2.68 11.88 3.60
CA ALA A 94 -2.48 10.71 2.75
C ALA A 94 -1.67 9.61 3.45
N ARG A 95 -0.61 9.96 4.19
CA ARG A 95 0.20 8.99 4.96
C ARG A 95 -0.57 8.38 6.13
N ALA A 96 -1.51 9.14 6.69
CA ALA A 96 -2.33 8.75 7.82
C ALA A 96 -3.51 7.84 7.45
N VAL A 97 -3.72 7.54 6.16
CA VAL A 97 -4.79 6.63 5.73
C VAL A 97 -4.64 5.26 6.40
N ASP A 98 -5.69 4.85 7.09
CA ASP A 98 -5.84 3.50 7.62
C ASP A 98 -6.68 2.69 6.63
N GLY A 99 -6.13 1.57 6.15
CA GLY A 99 -6.80 0.67 5.23
C GLY A 99 -8.04 -0.02 5.83
N ASN A 100 -8.24 0.08 7.14
CA ASN A 100 -9.45 -0.39 7.82
C ASN A 100 -10.59 0.65 7.81
N SER A 101 -10.35 1.85 7.32
CA SER A 101 -11.28 3.00 7.42
C SER A 101 -11.84 3.45 6.08
N LEU A 102 -11.89 2.56 5.07
CA LEU A 102 -12.59 2.86 3.83
C LEU A 102 -14.01 3.36 4.14
N PRO A 103 -14.49 4.43 3.46
CA PRO A 103 -15.91 4.74 3.51
C PRO A 103 -16.66 3.51 3.03
N ASP A 104 -17.71 3.13 3.77
CA ASP A 104 -18.52 1.95 3.50
C ASP A 104 -19.19 2.10 2.13
N THR A 105 -18.53 1.58 1.10
CA THR A 105 -19.09 1.42 -0.24
C THR A 105 -19.66 0.01 -0.31
N SER A 106 -20.71 -0.28 0.45
CA SER A 106 -21.33 -1.62 0.46
C SER A 106 -21.95 -1.91 -0.92
N ASP A 107 -21.92 -3.15 -1.42
CA ASP A 107 -22.79 -4.17 -0.85
C ASP A 107 -22.18 -5.59 -0.65
N GLU A 108 -20.94 -5.92 -1.05
CA GLU A 108 -20.53 -7.35 -0.99
C GLU A 108 -19.05 -7.71 -0.74
N SER A 109 -18.11 -6.77 -0.53
CA SER A 109 -16.67 -7.09 -0.72
C SER A 109 -15.74 -6.98 0.51
N LEU A 110 -16.21 -6.42 1.62
CA LEU A 110 -15.32 -6.03 2.72
C LEU A 110 -15.00 -7.19 3.68
N ASP A 111 -15.95 -8.09 3.92
CA ASP A 111 -15.76 -9.22 4.83
C ASP A 111 -14.90 -10.35 4.20
N ALA A 112 -14.83 -10.41 2.86
CA ALA A 112 -14.09 -11.44 2.13
C ALA A 112 -12.59 -11.13 1.93
N ILE A 113 -12.21 -9.86 1.87
CA ILE A 113 -10.81 -9.45 1.63
C ILE A 113 -10.02 -9.44 2.95
N ALA A 114 -10.62 -8.92 4.03
CA ALA A 114 -10.01 -8.93 5.35
C ALA A 114 -9.93 -10.34 5.97
N SER A 115 -10.98 -11.17 5.80
CA SER A 115 -11.00 -12.55 6.33
C SER A 115 -10.04 -13.52 5.62
N ARG A 116 -9.52 -13.17 4.44
CA ARG A 116 -8.56 -14.01 3.70
C ARG A 116 -7.09 -13.72 4.05
N ILE A 117 -6.77 -12.49 4.49
CA ILE A 117 -5.41 -12.10 4.87
C ILE A 117 -5.04 -12.61 6.27
N TYR A 118 -6.03 -12.88 7.13
CA TYR A 118 -5.83 -13.39 8.50
C TYR A 118 -6.11 -14.90 8.70
N ARG A 119 -6.60 -15.62 7.67
CA ARG A 119 -6.96 -17.05 7.77
C ARG A 119 -6.11 -17.97 6.90
N ASN A 120 -4.81 -17.72 6.81
CA ASN A 120 -3.81 -18.77 6.60
C ASN A 120 -2.54 -18.29 7.28
N GLY A 121 -2.49 -18.57 8.59
CA GLY A 121 -1.22 -18.70 9.31
C GLY A 121 -0.45 -19.93 8.86
#